data_AF-A0A1E7F4P0-F1
#
_entry.id   AF-A0A1E7F4P0-F1
#
_cell.length_a   1.000
_cell.length_b   1.000
_cell.length_c   1.000
_cell.angle_alpha   90.00
_cell.angle_beta   90.00
_cell.angle_gamma   90.00
#
_symmetry.space_group_name_H-M   'P 1'
#
loop_
_entity.id
_entity.type
_entity.pdbx_description
1 polymer ?
#
loop_
_entity_poly.entity_id
_entity_poly.type
_entity_poly.pdbx_seq_one_letter_code
_entity_poly.pdbx_strand_id
1 'polypeptide(L)'
;TWLGHSSLLVQMGKINILTDPVFGERASPLSFAGPKRYRPTPCSLKELTSKVDIDVVLLSHNHYDHLCYPTVKELASTLPNLQFVVPLGLASWMERWATTSHVIHELDWHESFTALSNLHISSVPMKHWSNRIGDRDKTLWCGYVLEHSLGGNKFLFPGDTAWFDGLSDCIGDQYGPFDMAAIPIGAYEPNDFMKSSHVDVEEAVRMKDAVKAKMAVPIHWGTFPLTTEPVMEPRDKLVELM
;
A
#
# COMPACT_ATOMS: atom_id res chain seq x y z
N THR A 1 -7.76 3.88 9.49
CA THR A 1 -7.14 5.19 9.82
C THR A 1 -6.05 5.51 8.81
N TRP A 2 -6.04 6.73 8.26
CA TRP A 2 -5.00 7.17 7.33
C TRP A 2 -3.82 7.79 8.07
N LEU A 3 -2.61 7.26 7.81
CA LEU A 3 -1.36 7.69 8.44
C LEU A 3 -0.47 8.55 7.51
N GLY A 4 -1.00 8.89 6.34
CA GLY A 4 -0.31 9.63 5.28
C GLY A 4 0.13 8.71 4.14
N HIS A 5 0.20 9.26 2.93
CA HIS A 5 0.57 8.55 1.71
C HIS A 5 -0.28 7.30 1.48
N SER A 6 0.35 6.13 1.29
CA SER A 6 -0.31 4.81 1.21
C SER A 6 -0.31 4.04 2.53
N SER A 7 0.04 4.71 3.63
CA SER A 7 0.04 4.11 4.96
C SER A 7 -1.35 4.16 5.62
N LEU A 8 -1.95 2.98 5.79
CA LEU A 8 -3.23 2.81 6.49
C LEU A 8 -3.05 1.86 7.66
N LEU A 9 -3.60 2.24 8.82
CA LEU A 9 -3.95 1.27 9.86
C LEU A 9 -5.37 0.77 9.58
N VAL A 10 -5.47 -0.48 9.14
CA VAL A 10 -6.70 -1.20 8.82
C VAL A 10 -6.98 -2.17 9.96
N GLN A 11 -8.21 -2.18 10.47
CA GLN A 11 -8.61 -3.03 11.57
C GLN A 11 -9.75 -3.93 11.12
N MET A 12 -9.49 -5.24 11.04
CA MET A 12 -10.47 -6.24 10.62
C MET A 12 -10.69 -7.23 11.76
N GLY A 13 -11.83 -7.11 12.44
CA GLY A 13 -12.06 -7.83 13.69
C GLY A 13 -11.08 -7.36 14.78
N LYS A 14 -10.24 -8.26 15.27
CA LYS A 14 -9.19 -7.96 16.26
C LYS A 14 -7.80 -7.81 15.65
N ILE A 15 -7.69 -7.88 14.33
CA ILE A 15 -6.41 -7.88 13.62
C ILE A 15 -6.10 -6.47 13.16
N ASN A 16 -4.92 -5.99 13.51
CA ASN A 16 -4.40 -4.69 13.11
C ASN A 16 -3.40 -4.89 11.96
N ILE A 17 -3.76 -4.41 10.78
CA ILE A 17 -2.96 -4.47 9.56
C ILE A 17 -2.43 -3.08 9.24
N LEU A 18 -1.16 -2.98 8.87
CA LEU A 18 -0.52 -1.75 8.44
C LEU A 18 -0.08 -1.89 6.98
N THR A 19 -0.59 -1.03 6.10
CA THR A 19 -0.22 -1.04 4.67
C THR A 19 0.93 -0.07 4.43
N ASP A 20 1.91 -0.43 3.60
CA ASP A 20 3.02 0.42 3.12
C ASP A 20 3.48 1.50 4.12
N PRO A 21 3.97 1.11 5.31
CA PRO A 21 4.20 2.06 6.38
C PRO A 21 5.44 2.94 6.11
N VAL A 22 5.23 4.26 6.05
CA VAL A 22 6.28 5.24 5.85
C VAL A 22 6.26 6.34 6.93
N PHE A 23 7.08 6.13 7.95
CA PHE A 23 7.30 7.09 9.03
C PHE A 23 8.57 7.93 8.84
N GLY A 24 9.37 7.63 7.81
CA GLY A 24 10.53 8.44 7.44
C GLY A 24 10.16 9.85 6.98
N GLU A 25 11.10 10.79 7.15
CA GLU A 25 10.97 12.16 6.65
C GLU A 25 11.09 12.23 5.12
N ARG A 26 11.84 11.30 4.52
CA ARG A 26 12.08 11.23 3.08
C ARG A 26 11.80 9.84 2.52
N ALA A 27 11.22 9.81 1.32
CA ALA A 27 11.13 8.62 0.49
C ALA A 27 12.42 8.45 -0.30
N SER A 28 13.51 8.07 0.37
CA SER A 28 14.85 8.04 -0.21
C SER A 28 15.77 7.07 0.50
N PRO A 29 16.78 6.50 -0.19
CA PRO A 29 17.87 5.77 0.47
C PRO A 29 18.83 6.71 1.23
N LEU A 30 18.77 8.02 0.98
CA LEU A 30 19.62 9.03 1.58
C LEU A 30 18.83 9.91 2.54
N SER A 31 19.38 10.21 3.72
CA SER A 31 18.74 11.09 4.71
C SER A 31 18.70 12.57 4.28
N PHE A 32 19.59 12.99 3.39
CA PHE A 32 19.77 14.40 3.00
C PHE A 32 19.24 14.75 1.60
N ALA A 33 18.87 13.76 0.78
CA ALA A 33 18.44 13.96 -0.61
C ALA A 33 17.20 13.11 -0.93
N GLY A 34 16.46 13.46 -1.98
CA GLY A 34 15.22 12.79 -2.40
C GLY A 34 13.94 13.41 -1.79
N PRO A 35 12.75 12.93 -2.18
CA PRO A 35 11.47 13.53 -1.82
C PRO A 35 11.29 13.62 -0.30
N LYS A 36 11.14 14.84 0.22
CA LYS A 36 10.81 15.11 1.63
C LYS A 36 9.32 15.30 1.77
N ARG A 37 8.72 14.70 2.79
CA ARG A 37 7.28 14.83 3.04
C ARG A 37 6.88 16.28 3.30
N TYR A 38 5.74 16.69 2.75
CA TYR A 38 5.12 18.00 2.98
C TYR A 38 4.49 18.12 4.37
N ARG A 39 3.97 17.01 4.89
CA ARG A 39 3.24 16.95 6.16
C ARG A 39 3.91 15.95 7.09
N PRO A 40 4.02 16.21 8.40
CA PRO A 40 4.52 15.22 9.35
C PRO A 40 3.63 13.97 9.38
N THR A 41 4.12 12.86 9.94
CA THR A 41 3.24 11.75 10.31
C THR A 41 2.25 12.22 11.39
N PRO A 42 1.03 11.65 11.45
CA PRO A 42 0.06 12.04 12.48
C PRO A 42 0.45 11.59 13.89
N CYS A 43 1.37 10.63 14.01
CA CYS A 43 2.01 10.23 15.26
C CYS A 43 3.40 9.66 14.95
N SER A 44 4.24 9.50 15.97
CA SER A 44 5.47 8.73 15.86
C SER A 44 5.19 7.23 15.79
N LEU A 45 6.13 6.47 15.22
CA LEU A 45 6.02 5.02 15.13
C LEU A 45 5.93 4.37 16.51
N LYS A 46 6.75 4.85 17.46
CA LYS A 46 6.71 4.45 18.87
C LYS A 46 5.35 4.73 19.55
N GLU A 47 4.74 5.89 19.29
CA GLU A 47 3.41 6.18 19.84
C GLU A 47 2.36 5.23 19.28
N LEU A 48 2.41 4.92 17.98
CA LEU A 48 1.51 3.95 17.36
C LEU A 48 1.68 2.56 18.00
N THR A 49 2.90 2.02 18.03
CA THR A 49 3.18 0.67 18.54
C THR A 49 3.00 0.54 20.05
N SER A 50 3.02 1.64 20.80
CA SER A 50 2.68 1.64 22.23
C SER A 50 1.19 1.47 22.52
N LYS A 51 0.33 1.71 21.52
CA LYS A 51 -1.15 1.71 21.67
C LYS A 51 -1.83 0.61 20.85
N VAL A 52 -1.19 0.19 19.76
CA VAL A 52 -1.72 -0.78 18.82
C VAL A 52 -0.68 -1.85 18.59
N ASP A 53 -1.02 -3.09 18.89
CA ASP A 53 -0.22 -4.26 18.53
C ASP A 53 -0.49 -4.57 17.05
N ILE A 54 0.48 -4.32 16.18
CA ILE A 54 0.34 -4.53 14.74
C ILE A 54 0.66 -5.98 14.43
N ASP A 55 -0.31 -6.71 13.91
CA ASP A 55 -0.16 -8.14 13.64
C ASP A 55 0.42 -8.41 12.25
N VAL A 56 0.06 -7.57 11.26
CA VAL A 56 0.44 -7.75 9.85
C VAL A 56 0.90 -6.44 9.23
N VAL A 57 2.02 -6.46 8.51
CA VAL A 57 2.43 -5.39 7.60
C VAL A 57 2.35 -5.89 6.16
N LEU A 58 1.66 -5.14 5.30
CA LEU A 58 1.57 -5.39 3.86
C LEU A 58 2.50 -4.43 3.13
N LEU A 59 3.31 -4.95 2.21
CA LEU A 59 4.18 -4.16 1.33
C LEU A 59 3.77 -4.41 -0.11
N SER A 60 3.21 -3.41 -0.80
CA SER A 60 2.74 -3.58 -2.19
C SER A 60 3.86 -3.72 -3.20
N HIS A 61 4.97 -3.00 -3.01
CA HIS A 61 6.15 -3.02 -3.88
C HIS A 61 7.34 -2.33 -3.18
N ASN A 62 8.51 -2.28 -3.83
CA ASN A 62 9.76 -1.91 -3.17
C ASN A 62 10.17 -0.43 -3.26
N HIS A 63 9.34 0.47 -3.83
CA HIS A 63 9.66 1.91 -3.92
C HIS A 63 9.87 2.53 -2.53
N TYR A 64 10.62 3.63 -2.47
CA TYR A 64 11.06 4.20 -1.18
C TYR A 64 9.94 4.85 -0.37
N ASP A 65 8.85 5.24 -1.02
CA ASP A 65 7.63 5.80 -0.44
C ASP A 65 6.57 4.72 -0.08
N HIS A 66 6.85 3.44 -0.36
CA HIS A 66 6.02 2.30 0.06
C HIS A 66 6.76 1.35 1.01
N LEU A 67 8.08 1.23 0.82
CA LEU A 67 8.98 0.43 1.64
C LEU A 67 10.00 1.33 2.35
N CYS A 68 9.63 1.85 3.53
CA CYS A 68 10.54 2.68 4.32
C CYS A 68 11.42 1.81 5.23
N TYR A 69 12.70 1.61 4.84
CA TYR A 69 13.68 0.82 5.61
C TYR A 69 13.70 1.11 7.12
N PRO A 70 13.85 2.37 7.59
CA PRO A 70 13.89 2.64 9.03
C PRO A 70 12.57 2.25 9.72
N THR A 71 11.43 2.44 9.04
CA THR A 71 10.12 2.06 9.57
C THR A 71 9.97 0.55 9.72
N VAL A 72 10.24 -0.24 8.67
CA VAL A 72 10.10 -1.70 8.75
C VAL A 72 11.08 -2.33 9.73
N LYS A 73 12.29 -1.77 9.85
CA LYS A 73 13.28 -2.21 10.82
C LYS A 73 12.85 -1.94 12.26
N GLU A 74 12.33 -0.75 12.55
CA GLU A 74 11.83 -0.40 13.88
C GLU A 74 10.59 -1.22 14.26
N LEU A 75 9.68 -1.47 13.31
CA LEU A 75 8.52 -2.35 13.52
C LEU A 75 8.97 -3.76 13.90
N ALA A 76 9.87 -4.37 13.12
CA ALA A 76 10.43 -5.68 13.42
C ALA A 76 11.17 -5.71 14.76
N SER A 77 11.89 -4.65 15.15
CA SER A 77 12.55 -4.64 16.46
C SER A 77 11.59 -4.49 17.64
N THR A 78 10.41 -3.92 17.41
CA THR A 78 9.46 -3.55 18.48
C THR A 78 8.36 -4.59 18.68
N LEU A 79 7.94 -5.29 17.62
CA LEU A 79 6.76 -6.16 17.61
C LEU A 79 7.15 -7.60 17.26
N PRO A 80 7.45 -8.47 18.25
CA PRO A 80 8.05 -9.79 18.01
C PRO A 80 7.14 -10.79 17.27
N ASN A 81 5.83 -10.57 17.29
CA ASN A 81 4.85 -11.46 16.65
C ASN A 81 4.37 -10.93 15.28
N LEU A 82 4.91 -9.80 14.82
CA LEU A 82 4.54 -9.18 13.56
C LEU A 82 4.84 -10.12 12.38
N GLN A 83 3.89 -10.24 11.45
CA GLN A 83 4.10 -10.91 10.17
C GLN A 83 4.23 -9.87 9.05
N PHE A 84 5.17 -10.10 8.14
CA PHE A 84 5.29 -9.30 6.92
C PHE A 84 4.69 -10.08 5.75
N VAL A 85 3.92 -9.41 4.90
CA VAL A 85 3.46 -9.94 3.62
C VAL A 85 4.03 -9.06 2.53
N VAL A 86 4.75 -9.69 1.59
CA VAL A 86 5.53 -9.00 0.56
C VAL A 86 5.33 -9.67 -0.80
N PRO A 87 5.59 -8.95 -1.91
CA PRO A 87 5.51 -9.53 -3.24
C PRO A 87 6.72 -10.41 -3.52
N LEU A 88 6.58 -11.31 -4.50
CA LEU A 88 7.63 -12.23 -4.94
C LEU A 88 8.99 -11.53 -5.17
N GLY A 89 10.05 -12.12 -4.62
CA GLY A 89 11.43 -11.63 -4.67
C GLY A 89 11.81 -10.64 -3.57
N LEU A 90 10.85 -10.05 -2.84
CA LEU A 90 11.13 -9.03 -1.84
C LEU A 90 11.51 -9.59 -0.46
N ALA A 91 11.25 -10.87 -0.17
CA ALA A 91 11.63 -11.48 1.10
C ALA A 91 13.15 -11.48 1.29
N SER A 92 13.92 -11.73 0.22
CA SER A 92 15.39 -11.64 0.25
C SER A 92 15.91 -10.26 0.66
N TRP A 93 15.18 -9.18 0.32
CA TRP A 93 15.52 -7.84 0.77
C TRP A 93 15.19 -7.66 2.25
N MET A 94 14.01 -8.15 2.69
CA MET A 94 13.57 -8.08 4.08
C MET A 94 14.53 -8.81 5.02
N GLU A 95 14.95 -10.02 4.66
CA GLU A 95 15.92 -10.82 5.42
C GLU A 95 17.28 -10.13 5.55
N ARG A 96 17.74 -9.53 4.46
CA ARG A 96 19.05 -8.87 4.41
C ARG A 96 19.11 -7.59 5.24
N TRP A 97 18.03 -6.82 5.24
CA TRP A 97 18.05 -5.45 5.75
C TRP A 97 17.17 -5.23 6.98
N ALA A 98 15.98 -5.84 7.03
CA ALA A 98 14.99 -5.57 8.05
C ALA A 98 15.02 -6.60 9.20
N THR A 99 14.84 -7.89 8.90
CA THR A 99 14.73 -8.94 9.93
C THR A 99 14.88 -10.35 9.39
N THR A 100 15.47 -11.24 10.19
CA THR A 100 15.55 -12.69 9.93
C THR A 100 14.73 -13.52 10.93
N SER A 101 14.07 -12.87 11.90
CA SER A 101 13.38 -13.54 13.02
C SER A 101 11.85 -13.54 12.90
N HIS A 102 11.31 -12.76 11.96
CA HIS A 102 9.86 -12.67 11.74
C HIS A 102 9.43 -13.56 10.60
N VAL A 103 8.15 -13.92 10.60
CA VAL A 103 7.54 -14.62 9.47
C VAL A 103 7.37 -13.62 8.32
N ILE A 104 7.93 -13.96 7.16
CA ILE A 104 7.79 -13.21 5.92
C ILE A 104 7.04 -14.12 4.93
N HIS A 105 5.82 -13.73 4.58
CA HIS A 105 5.02 -14.39 3.55
C HIS A 105 5.29 -13.68 2.22
N GLU A 106 5.98 -14.38 1.33
CA GLU A 106 6.25 -13.91 -0.03
C GLU A 106 5.22 -14.50 -0.98
N LEU A 107 4.53 -13.65 -1.75
CA LEU A 107 3.44 -14.06 -2.64
C LEU A 107 3.65 -13.58 -4.08
N ASP A 108 3.46 -14.47 -5.04
CA ASP A 108 3.19 -14.12 -6.45
C ASP A 108 1.73 -13.64 -6.61
N TRP A 109 1.37 -13.11 -7.78
CA TRP A 109 -0.03 -12.81 -8.08
C TRP A 109 -0.91 -14.05 -8.02
N HIS A 110 -2.12 -13.87 -7.51
CA HIS A 110 -3.14 -14.90 -7.29
C HIS A 110 -2.80 -15.92 -6.20
N GLU A 111 -1.60 -15.87 -5.61
CA GLU A 111 -1.31 -16.61 -4.40
C GLU A 111 -2.02 -16.00 -3.19
N SER A 112 -2.39 -16.88 -2.26
CA SER A 112 -3.12 -16.48 -1.06
C SER A 112 -2.80 -17.40 0.11
N PHE A 113 -3.02 -16.89 1.31
CA PHE A 113 -2.93 -17.66 2.53
C PHE A 113 -3.85 -17.07 3.60
N THR A 114 -4.02 -17.80 4.70
CA THR A 114 -4.80 -17.32 5.85
C THR A 114 -3.86 -17.00 7.02
N ALA A 115 -3.70 -15.73 7.32
CA ALA A 115 -2.98 -15.25 8.50
C ALA A 115 -3.87 -15.34 9.74
N LEU A 116 -3.25 -15.68 10.88
CA LEU A 116 -3.86 -15.60 12.22
C LEU A 116 -5.19 -16.38 12.38
N SER A 117 -5.43 -17.38 11.51
CA SER A 117 -6.63 -18.23 11.43
C SER A 117 -7.88 -17.60 10.80
N ASN A 118 -7.97 -16.28 10.66
CA ASN A 118 -9.21 -15.60 10.28
C ASN A 118 -9.04 -14.42 9.31
N LEU A 119 -7.83 -14.16 8.81
CA LEU A 119 -7.57 -13.15 7.77
C LEU A 119 -7.03 -13.83 6.51
N HIS A 120 -7.90 -14.00 5.51
CA HIS A 120 -7.47 -14.44 4.20
C HIS A 120 -6.86 -13.27 3.43
N ILE A 121 -5.63 -13.45 2.95
CA ILE A 121 -4.86 -12.44 2.22
C ILE A 121 -4.56 -13.03 0.85
N SER A 122 -5.01 -12.37 -0.20
CA SER A 122 -4.67 -12.70 -1.60
C SER A 122 -3.83 -11.59 -2.20
N SER A 123 -2.71 -11.95 -2.82
CA SER A 123 -1.96 -11.06 -3.70
C SER A 123 -2.67 -10.99 -5.05
N VAL A 124 -2.90 -9.79 -5.58
CA VAL A 124 -3.64 -9.56 -6.83
C VAL A 124 -2.85 -8.70 -7.80
N PRO A 125 -2.98 -8.91 -9.12
CA PRO A 125 -2.24 -8.16 -10.11
C PRO A 125 -2.65 -6.69 -10.12
N MET A 126 -1.64 -5.82 -10.17
CA MET A 126 -1.76 -4.38 -10.32
C MET A 126 -0.81 -3.92 -11.43
N LYS A 127 -1.11 -2.79 -12.07
CA LYS A 127 -0.30 -2.26 -13.18
C LYS A 127 0.67 -1.22 -12.66
N HIS A 128 1.84 -1.67 -12.24
CA HIS A 128 2.91 -0.83 -11.71
C HIS A 128 4.29 -1.43 -12.02
N TRP A 129 5.32 -1.10 -11.24
CA TRP A 129 6.68 -1.58 -11.40
C TRP A 129 7.48 -1.63 -10.11
N SER A 130 8.60 -2.35 -10.22
CA SER A 130 9.67 -2.56 -9.27
C SER A 130 10.85 -1.59 -9.29
N ASN A 131 11.26 -0.83 -8.25
CA ASN A 131 12.61 -0.23 -8.24
C ASN A 131 13.15 0.36 -6.92
N ARG A 132 14.41 0.06 -6.70
CA ARG A 132 15.40 0.74 -5.87
C ARG A 132 16.68 0.90 -6.71
N ILE A 133 17.74 1.41 -6.08
CA ILE A 133 19.01 1.62 -6.78
C ILE A 133 19.52 0.29 -7.38
N GLY A 134 19.42 0.16 -8.71
CA GLY A 134 20.00 -0.94 -9.48
C GLY A 134 19.20 -2.25 -9.53
N ASP A 135 17.92 -2.24 -9.16
CA ASP A 135 17.07 -3.45 -9.13
C ASP A 135 15.70 -3.29 -9.81
N ARG A 136 15.61 -2.42 -10.82
CA ARG A 136 14.41 -2.24 -11.65
C ARG A 136 13.81 -3.60 -12.06
N ASP A 137 12.55 -3.79 -11.73
CA ASP A 137 11.71 -4.96 -12.02
C ASP A 137 12.30 -6.32 -11.57
N LYS A 138 13.19 -6.31 -10.56
CA LYS A 138 13.75 -7.54 -9.97
C LYS A 138 12.89 -8.13 -8.84
N THR A 139 11.94 -7.37 -8.31
CA THR A 139 10.92 -7.85 -7.37
C THR A 139 9.55 -7.52 -7.93
N LEU A 140 8.54 -8.29 -7.52
CA LEU A 140 7.16 -8.08 -7.95
C LEU A 140 6.55 -6.84 -7.28
N TRP A 141 5.42 -6.39 -7.81
CA TRP A 141 4.51 -5.41 -7.24
C TRP A 141 3.11 -6.03 -7.25
N CYS A 142 2.27 -5.78 -6.24
CA CYS A 142 0.92 -6.30 -6.20
C CYS A 142 -0.03 -5.44 -5.37
N GLY A 143 -1.32 -5.70 -5.51
CA GLY A 143 -2.34 -5.32 -4.53
C GLY A 143 -2.64 -6.49 -3.58
N TYR A 144 -3.37 -6.20 -2.51
CA TYR A 144 -3.86 -7.19 -1.56
C TYR A 144 -5.37 -7.11 -1.39
N VAL A 145 -6.02 -8.26 -1.50
CA VAL A 145 -7.40 -8.46 -1.06
C VAL A 145 -7.37 -9.10 0.32
N LEU A 146 -8.02 -8.44 1.28
CA LEU A 146 -8.17 -8.91 2.65
C LEU A 146 -9.61 -9.32 2.89
N GLU A 147 -9.81 -10.54 3.37
CA GLU A 147 -11.13 -11.07 3.73
C GLU A 147 -11.10 -11.65 5.15
N HIS A 148 -11.97 -11.12 6.03
CA HIS A 148 -12.08 -11.62 7.40
C HIS A 148 -13.07 -12.79 7.45
N SER A 149 -12.59 -13.99 7.75
CA SER A 149 -13.32 -15.26 7.59
C SER A 149 -14.61 -15.37 8.43
N LEU A 150 -14.71 -14.65 9.55
CA LEU A 150 -15.90 -14.70 10.42
C LEU A 150 -16.94 -13.61 10.11
N GLY A 151 -16.51 -12.50 9.49
CA GLY A 151 -17.35 -11.33 9.25
C GLY A 151 -17.73 -11.12 7.79
N GLY A 152 -17.05 -11.82 6.87
CA GLY A 152 -17.18 -11.61 5.43
C GLY A 152 -16.71 -10.23 4.96
N ASN A 153 -16.09 -9.43 5.84
CA ASN A 153 -15.65 -8.10 5.48
C ASN A 153 -14.50 -8.17 4.50
N LYS A 154 -14.59 -7.39 3.42
CA LYS A 154 -13.60 -7.37 2.35
C LYS A 154 -13.00 -5.98 2.17
N PHE A 155 -11.67 -5.92 2.14
CA PHE A 155 -10.90 -4.71 1.90
C PHE A 155 -9.91 -4.90 0.76
N LEU A 156 -9.82 -3.92 -0.15
CA LEU A 156 -8.80 -3.89 -1.20
C LEU A 156 -7.74 -2.84 -0.88
N PHE A 157 -6.47 -3.23 -0.92
CA PHE A 157 -5.32 -2.34 -0.93
C PHE A 157 -4.53 -2.54 -2.22
N PRO A 158 -4.66 -1.66 -3.23
CA PRO A 158 -4.02 -1.88 -4.53
C PRO A 158 -2.54 -1.46 -4.58
N GLY A 159 -2.01 -0.85 -3.52
CA GLY A 159 -0.74 -0.12 -3.62
C GLY A 159 -0.86 0.99 -4.66
N ASP A 160 0.16 1.09 -5.52
CA ASP A 160 0.11 1.93 -6.71
C ASP A 160 -0.29 1.12 -7.93
N THR A 161 -1.12 1.71 -8.78
CA THR A 161 -1.54 1.10 -10.04
C THR A 161 -1.97 2.16 -11.03
N ALA A 162 -1.75 1.89 -12.32
CA ALA A 162 -2.46 2.54 -13.41
C ALA A 162 -3.80 1.86 -13.69
N TRP A 163 -4.63 2.55 -14.48
CA TRP A 163 -5.79 1.92 -15.09
C TRP A 163 -5.36 0.85 -16.11
N PHE A 164 -6.13 -0.25 -16.14
CA PHE A 164 -6.06 -1.28 -17.15
C PHE A 164 -7.45 -1.86 -17.41
N ASP A 165 -7.76 -2.19 -18.66
CA ASP A 165 -9.13 -2.56 -19.07
C ASP A 165 -9.68 -3.80 -18.35
N GLY A 166 -8.80 -4.71 -17.92
CA GLY A 166 -9.17 -5.90 -17.14
C GLY A 166 -9.45 -5.66 -15.66
N LEU A 167 -9.37 -4.42 -15.14
CA LEU A 167 -9.48 -4.15 -13.70
C LEU A 167 -10.83 -4.60 -13.11
N SER A 168 -11.93 -4.37 -13.83
CA SER A 168 -13.27 -4.82 -13.40
C SER A 168 -13.34 -6.34 -13.32
N ASP A 169 -12.89 -7.03 -14.35
CA ASP A 169 -13.01 -8.49 -14.45
C ASP A 169 -12.03 -9.20 -13.51
N CYS A 170 -10.77 -8.75 -13.47
CA CYS A 170 -9.71 -9.38 -12.68
C CYS A 170 -9.84 -9.13 -11.18
N ILE A 171 -10.41 -7.98 -10.77
CA ILE A 171 -10.48 -7.59 -9.36
C ILE A 171 -11.93 -7.53 -8.88
N GLY A 172 -12.77 -6.74 -9.55
CA GLY A 172 -14.17 -6.53 -9.15
C GLY A 172 -15.03 -7.78 -9.22
N ASP A 173 -14.98 -8.50 -10.34
CA ASP A 173 -15.77 -9.72 -10.56
C ASP A 173 -15.23 -10.93 -9.79
N GLN A 174 -13.90 -11.07 -9.70
CA GLN A 174 -13.27 -12.22 -9.03
C GLN A 174 -13.26 -12.10 -7.51
N TYR A 175 -12.99 -10.92 -6.96
CA TYR A 175 -12.76 -10.76 -5.52
C TYR A 175 -13.82 -9.92 -4.82
N GLY A 176 -14.49 -9.02 -5.55
CA GLY A 176 -15.52 -8.13 -5.01
C GLY A 176 -16.86 -8.82 -4.68
N PRO A 177 -17.85 -8.05 -4.22
CA PRO A 177 -17.76 -6.63 -3.88
C PRO A 177 -16.95 -6.39 -2.60
N PHE A 178 -16.31 -5.23 -2.51
CA PHE A 178 -15.57 -4.80 -1.31
C PHE A 178 -16.41 -3.88 -0.44
N ASP A 179 -16.26 -3.98 0.89
CA ASP A 179 -16.85 -3.00 1.80
C ASP A 179 -16.11 -1.66 1.70
N MET A 180 -14.79 -1.72 1.51
CA MET A 180 -13.94 -0.55 1.36
C MET A 180 -12.73 -0.89 0.48
N ALA A 181 -12.29 0.07 -0.33
CA ALA A 181 -11.01 0.01 -1.03
C ALA A 181 -10.16 1.24 -0.68
N ALA A 182 -8.85 1.05 -0.50
CA ALA A 182 -7.93 2.17 -0.66
C ALA A 182 -7.75 2.42 -2.16
N ILE A 183 -7.71 3.69 -2.59
CA ILE A 183 -7.53 4.03 -4.00
C ILE A 183 -6.52 5.18 -4.11
N PRO A 184 -5.39 5.01 -4.83
CA PRO A 184 -4.45 6.09 -5.07
C PRO A 184 -5.10 7.17 -5.93
N ILE A 185 -4.86 8.44 -5.59
CA ILE A 185 -5.41 9.58 -6.36
C ILE A 185 -4.34 10.59 -6.78
N GLY A 186 -3.07 10.38 -6.41
CA GLY A 186 -1.97 11.29 -6.69
C GLY A 186 -0.83 10.60 -7.44
N ALA A 187 0.20 11.37 -7.79
CA ALA A 187 1.32 10.96 -8.63
C ALA A 187 0.97 10.71 -10.10
N TYR A 188 0.09 11.52 -10.68
CA TYR A 188 -0.39 11.32 -12.06
C TYR A 188 0.11 12.35 -13.08
N GLU A 189 0.81 13.43 -12.71
CA GLU A 189 1.34 14.39 -13.70
C GLU A 189 2.85 14.24 -13.97
N PRO A 190 3.33 14.40 -15.22
CA PRO A 190 2.54 14.60 -16.43
C PRO A 190 1.83 13.31 -16.88
N ASN A 191 0.52 13.41 -17.15
CA ASN A 191 -0.33 12.24 -17.43
C ASN A 191 0.22 11.31 -18.52
N ASP A 192 0.74 11.87 -19.63
CA ASP A 192 1.27 11.06 -20.73
C ASP A 192 2.42 10.12 -20.35
N PHE A 193 3.15 10.45 -19.29
CA PHE A 193 4.21 9.59 -18.75
C PHE A 193 3.67 8.69 -17.62
N MET A 194 2.91 9.26 -16.69
CA MET A 194 2.49 8.59 -15.45
C MET A 194 1.35 7.60 -15.63
N LYS A 195 0.46 7.76 -16.65
CA LYS A 195 -0.70 6.88 -16.91
C LYS A 195 -0.37 5.41 -17.15
N SER A 196 0.91 5.11 -17.37
CA SER A 196 1.41 3.73 -17.49
C SER A 196 1.51 3.02 -16.14
N SER A 197 1.61 3.78 -15.03
CA SER A 197 1.90 3.27 -13.68
C SER A 197 1.00 3.82 -12.57
N HIS A 198 0.31 4.95 -12.80
CA HIS A 198 -0.61 5.57 -11.83
C HIS A 198 -1.92 5.97 -12.49
N VAL A 199 -3.01 5.82 -11.74
CA VAL A 199 -4.32 6.40 -12.07
C VAL A 199 -4.33 7.90 -11.79
N ASP A 200 -5.06 8.66 -12.61
CA ASP A 200 -5.49 10.01 -12.25
C ASP A 200 -6.75 10.00 -11.36
N VAL A 201 -7.27 11.18 -11.01
CA VAL A 201 -8.41 11.30 -10.09
C VAL A 201 -9.69 10.76 -10.74
N GLU A 202 -9.89 11.01 -12.02
CA GLU A 202 -11.04 10.52 -12.80
C GLU A 202 -11.01 8.99 -12.94
N GLU A 203 -9.83 8.41 -13.18
CA GLU A 203 -9.58 6.97 -13.16
C GLU A 203 -9.77 6.38 -11.77
N ALA A 204 -9.38 7.08 -10.70
CA ALA A 204 -9.61 6.64 -9.33
C ALA A 204 -11.10 6.55 -8.99
N VAL A 205 -11.92 7.53 -9.42
CA VAL A 205 -13.39 7.48 -9.28
C VAL A 205 -13.95 6.28 -10.04
N ARG A 206 -13.54 6.07 -11.30
CA ARG A 206 -13.94 4.89 -12.08
C ARG A 206 -13.46 3.58 -11.46
N MET A 207 -12.28 3.57 -10.85
CA MET A 207 -11.67 2.40 -10.23
C MET A 207 -12.52 1.90 -9.06
N LYS A 208 -13.05 2.79 -8.22
CA LYS A 208 -13.97 2.42 -7.14
C LYS A 208 -15.12 1.55 -7.64
N ASP A 209 -15.73 1.95 -8.75
CA ASP A 209 -16.89 1.26 -9.31
C ASP A 209 -16.46 -0.02 -10.04
N ALA A 210 -15.35 0.00 -10.79
CA ALA A 210 -14.79 -1.18 -11.45
C ALA A 210 -14.44 -2.29 -10.46
N VAL A 211 -13.84 -1.96 -9.32
CA VAL A 211 -13.55 -2.96 -8.27
C VAL A 211 -14.78 -3.31 -7.43
N LYS A 212 -15.94 -2.68 -7.66
CA LYS A 212 -17.18 -2.88 -6.90
C LYS A 212 -17.03 -2.58 -5.40
N ALA A 213 -16.32 -1.50 -5.06
CA ALA A 213 -16.15 -1.07 -3.68
C ALA A 213 -17.31 -0.16 -3.22
N LYS A 214 -17.93 -0.49 -2.08
CA LYS A 214 -19.01 0.34 -1.50
C LYS A 214 -18.48 1.70 -1.04
N MET A 215 -17.28 1.72 -0.46
CA MET A 215 -16.59 2.94 -0.02
C MET A 215 -15.15 2.95 -0.53
N ALA A 216 -14.59 4.14 -0.71
CA ALA A 216 -13.18 4.32 -1.04
C ALA A 216 -12.50 5.25 -0.03
N VAL A 217 -11.23 4.96 0.28
CA VAL A 217 -10.34 5.85 1.04
C VAL A 217 -9.24 6.31 0.09
N PRO A 218 -9.17 7.61 -0.25
CA PRO A 218 -8.12 8.11 -1.13
C PRO A 218 -6.75 8.06 -0.45
N ILE A 219 -5.75 7.51 -1.14
CA ILE A 219 -4.36 7.37 -0.69
C ILE A 219 -3.37 7.95 -1.73
N HIS A 220 -2.07 7.86 -1.45
CA HIS A 220 -0.98 8.27 -2.36
C HIS A 220 -0.93 9.78 -2.70
N TRP A 221 -1.57 10.64 -1.90
CA TRP A 221 -1.62 12.08 -2.14
C TRP A 221 -1.25 12.90 -0.89
N GLY A 222 -0.98 14.20 -1.11
CA GLY A 222 -0.84 15.18 -0.02
C GLY A 222 0.38 14.99 0.90
N THR A 223 1.28 14.05 0.58
CA THR A 223 2.34 13.60 1.49
C THR A 223 3.74 13.82 0.94
N PHE A 224 4.08 13.31 -0.26
CA PHE A 224 5.39 13.49 -0.88
C PHE A 224 5.30 14.23 -2.24
N PRO A 225 6.34 14.99 -2.63
CA PRO A 225 6.48 15.54 -3.98
C PRO A 225 7.02 14.47 -4.95
N LEU A 226 6.15 13.64 -5.52
CA LEU A 226 6.56 12.56 -6.43
C LEU A 226 6.56 12.97 -7.90
N THR A 227 5.74 13.97 -8.23
CA THR A 227 5.33 14.35 -9.58
C THR A 227 5.05 15.85 -9.63
N THR A 228 4.54 16.34 -10.77
CA THR A 228 4.41 17.78 -11.02
C THR A 228 3.06 18.38 -10.64
N GLU A 229 2.04 17.59 -10.28
CA GLU A 229 0.77 18.17 -9.85
C GLU A 229 0.90 18.94 -8.52
N PRO A 230 0.10 20.01 -8.31
CA PRO A 230 0.03 20.66 -7.02
C PRO A 230 -0.43 19.69 -5.92
N VAL A 231 0.23 19.73 -4.75
CA VAL A 231 0.03 18.77 -3.64
C VAL A 231 -1.42 18.58 -3.17
N MET A 232 -2.28 19.60 -3.31
CA MET A 232 -3.69 19.55 -2.91
C MET A 232 -4.65 19.25 -4.07
N GLU A 233 -4.18 19.37 -5.32
CA GLU A 233 -5.01 19.20 -6.51
C GLU A 233 -5.75 17.85 -6.54
N PRO A 234 -5.11 16.70 -6.20
CA PRO A 234 -5.82 15.41 -6.17
C PRO A 234 -7.10 15.43 -5.34
N ARG A 235 -7.04 15.99 -4.13
CA ARG A 235 -8.19 16.07 -3.22
C ARG A 235 -9.23 17.05 -3.74
N ASP A 236 -8.79 18.20 -4.21
CA ASP A 236 -9.71 19.25 -4.63
C ASP A 236 -10.49 18.81 -5.88
N LYS A 237 -9.82 18.18 -6.86
CA LYS A 237 -10.47 17.51 -8.01
C LYS A 237 -11.41 16.39 -7.58
N LEU A 238 -11.01 15.55 -6.61
CA LEU A 238 -11.87 14.47 -6.13
C LEU A 238 -13.18 15.01 -5.53
N VAL A 239 -13.11 16.12 -4.78
CA VAL A 239 -14.29 16.78 -4.22
C VAL A 239 -15.20 17.36 -5.31
N GLU A 240 -14.64 17.86 -6.42
CA GLU A 240 -15.43 18.38 -7.54
C GLU A 240 -16.18 17.29 -8.33
N LEU A 241 -15.67 16.06 -8.33
CA LEU A 241 -16.27 14.92 -9.05
C LEU A 241 -17.34 14.16 -8.25
N MET A 242 -17.52 14.48 -6.95
CA MET A 242 -18.47 13.82 -6.03
C MET A 242 -19.75 14.65 -5.82
#